data_AF-A0A2S5CXG6-F1
#
_entry.id   AF-A0A2S5CXG6-F1
#
_cell.length_a   1.000
_cell.length_b   1.000
_cell.length_c   1.000
_cell.angle_alpha   90.00
_cell.angle_beta   90.00
_cell.angle_gamma   90.00
#
_symmetry.space_group_name_H-M   'P 1'
#
loop_
_entity.id
_entity.type
_entity.pdbx_description
1 polymer ?
#
loop_
_entity_poly.entity_id
_entity_poly.type
_entity_poly.pdbx_seq_one_letter_code
_entity_poly.pdbx_strand_id
1 'polypeptide(L)'
;MKIVSHVIRKQVVRAMLIGGIVGLFGVAIFLGVLQASTQFSLKKESEVANNKTETEAESATIPTTGGTANSTMFFASQAGVFSNYASASAFVSEHPSLQESAIVEVEGKFYVWTSIVNEESELVFLKDPPTFKKVFSVSGESCKEATIAEVIKVLADKNTTKLNFKEVTKDSTLPADWQSIGKAATSISSDLSIVRLQIFAHYKSKNACLQTKF
;
A
#
# COMPACT_ATOMS: atom_id res chain seq x y z
N MET A 1 -27.80 55.79 0.45
CA MET A 1 -26.68 54.81 0.57
C MET A 1 -25.74 55.19 1.73
N LYS A 2 -26.10 54.95 3.00
CA LYS A 2 -25.15 55.15 4.13
C LYS A 2 -25.14 53.99 5.13
N ILE A 3 -26.24 53.23 5.23
CA ILE A 3 -26.42 52.15 6.21
C ILE A 3 -25.66 50.86 5.80
N VAL A 4 -25.49 50.60 4.50
CA VAL A 4 -24.85 49.37 4.00
C VAL A 4 -23.33 49.33 4.27
N SER A 5 -22.67 50.49 4.40
CA SER A 5 -21.21 50.55 4.59
C SER A 5 -20.75 50.15 6.01
N HIS A 6 -21.59 50.35 7.02
CA HIS A 6 -21.20 50.12 8.42
C HIS A 6 -21.22 48.64 8.82
N VAL A 7 -22.05 47.83 8.16
CA VAL A 7 -22.20 46.40 8.46
C VAL A 7 -20.99 45.60 7.92
N ILE A 8 -20.48 45.98 6.74
CA ILE A 8 -19.35 45.31 6.08
C ILE A 8 -18.06 45.48 6.89
N ARG A 9 -17.80 46.68 7.45
CA ARG A 9 -16.61 46.94 8.30
C ARG A 9 -16.56 46.06 9.56
N LYS A 10 -17.70 45.81 10.23
CA LYS A 10 -17.74 44.98 11.44
C LYS A 10 -17.46 43.50 11.17
N GLN A 11 -17.89 42.98 10.02
CA GLN A 11 -17.65 41.58 9.65
C GLN A 11 -16.20 41.32 9.22
N VAL A 12 -15.58 42.26 8.50
CA VAL A 12 -14.17 42.15 8.08
C VAL A 12 -13.22 42.16 9.28
N VAL A 13 -13.48 42.99 10.30
CA VAL A 13 -12.66 43.01 11.54
C VAL A 13 -12.76 41.69 12.32
N ARG A 14 -13.93 41.03 12.29
CA ARG A 14 -14.14 39.74 12.97
C ARG A 14 -13.41 38.58 12.25
N ALA A 15 -13.37 38.62 10.92
CA ALA A 15 -12.60 37.66 10.12
C ALA A 15 -11.08 37.82 10.34
N MET A 16 -10.60 39.06 10.48
CA MET A 16 -9.19 39.35 10.77
C MET A 16 -8.74 38.82 12.15
N LEU A 17 -9.62 38.89 13.17
CA LEU A 17 -9.36 38.33 14.51
C LEU A 17 -9.27 36.80 14.50
N ILE A 18 -10.19 36.13 13.80
CA ILE A 18 -10.20 34.66 13.72
C ILE A 18 -8.99 34.17 12.91
N GLY A 19 -8.68 34.83 11.78
CA GLY A 19 -7.50 34.51 10.98
C GLY A 19 -6.18 34.72 11.74
N GLY A 20 -6.09 35.75 12.58
CA GLY A 20 -4.93 36.00 13.42
C GLY A 20 -4.69 34.90 14.47
N ILE A 21 -5.74 34.40 15.11
CA ILE A 21 -5.63 33.32 16.11
C ILE A 21 -5.21 32.01 15.44
N VAL A 22 -5.82 31.63 14.32
CA VAL A 22 -5.48 30.39 13.60
C VAL A 22 -4.05 30.44 13.04
N GLY A 23 -3.61 31.61 12.54
CA GLY A 23 -2.24 31.81 12.07
C GLY A 23 -1.19 31.63 13.18
N LEU A 24 -1.46 32.15 14.39
CA LEU A 24 -0.55 32.00 15.53
C LEU A 24 -0.42 30.53 15.96
N PHE A 25 -1.52 29.78 15.99
CA PHE A 25 -1.49 28.35 16.29
C PHE A 25 -0.72 27.55 15.24
N GLY A 26 -0.84 27.89 13.95
CA GLY A 26 -0.07 27.25 12.87
C GLY A 26 1.44 27.41 13.03
N VAL A 27 1.91 28.61 13.39
CA VAL A 27 3.34 28.87 13.61
C VAL A 27 3.87 28.13 14.84
N ALA A 28 3.10 28.05 15.92
CA ALA A 28 3.49 27.31 17.12
C ALA A 28 3.63 25.80 16.86
N ILE A 29 2.69 25.21 16.11
CA ILE A 29 2.77 23.79 15.71
C ILE A 29 3.98 23.55 14.80
N PHE A 30 4.23 24.43 13.83
CA PHE A 30 5.36 24.30 12.91
C PHE A 30 6.72 24.37 13.63
N LEU A 31 6.88 25.29 14.58
CA LEU A 31 8.08 25.38 15.42
C LEU A 31 8.24 24.15 16.34
N GLY A 32 7.14 23.61 16.88
CA GLY A 32 7.17 22.36 17.65
C GLY A 32 7.68 21.16 16.84
N VAL A 33 7.25 21.04 15.58
CA VAL A 33 7.74 19.99 14.66
C VAL A 33 9.22 20.19 14.32
N LEU A 34 9.69 21.43 14.13
CA LEU A 34 11.10 21.73 13.88
C LEU A 34 12.01 21.43 15.08
N GLN A 35 11.54 21.67 16.31
CA GLN A 35 12.31 21.31 17.51
C GLN A 35 12.37 19.79 17.74
N ALA A 36 11.31 19.05 17.38
CA ALA A 36 11.30 17.59 17.44
C ALA A 36 12.22 16.95 16.39
N SER A 37 12.37 17.54 15.20
CA SER A 37 13.26 17.02 14.15
C SER A 37 14.73 17.36 14.36
N THR A 38 15.04 18.46 15.06
CA THR A 38 16.43 18.85 15.36
C THR A 38 17.05 18.08 16.53
N GLN A 39 16.27 17.45 17.41
CA GLN A 39 16.79 16.48 18.38
C GLN A 39 17.21 15.14 17.76
N PHE A 40 16.89 14.89 16.49
CA PHE A 40 17.21 13.63 15.80
C PHE A 40 18.43 13.71 14.88
N SER A 41 19.21 14.79 14.92
CA SER A 41 20.44 14.89 14.16
C SER A 41 21.47 15.65 14.97
N LEU A 42 22.36 14.92 15.63
CA LEU A 42 23.78 15.25 15.79
C LEU A 42 24.47 14.11 16.58
N LYS A 43 24.94 13.10 15.84
CA LYS A 43 26.23 12.50 16.16
C LYS A 43 26.97 12.23 14.85
N LYS A 44 27.72 13.25 14.46
CA LYS A 44 28.64 13.27 13.33
C LYS A 44 29.99 12.70 13.81
N GLU A 45 30.40 11.62 13.14
CA GLU A 45 31.73 11.41 12.54
C GLU A 45 33.00 11.42 13.41
N SER A 46 33.78 10.32 13.29
CA SER A 46 35.25 10.18 13.35
C SER A 46 35.52 8.68 13.09
N GLU A 47 36.43 8.16 12.26
CA GLU A 47 37.55 8.71 11.51
C GLU A 47 38.12 7.58 10.60
N VAL A 48 38.19 7.86 9.29
CA VAL A 48 39.31 7.69 8.33
C VAL A 48 39.91 6.29 7.97
N ALA A 49 39.70 5.98 6.67
CA ALA A 49 40.61 5.43 5.63
C ALA A 49 41.35 4.09 5.77
N ASN A 50 41.26 3.24 4.73
CA ASN A 50 42.32 3.14 3.71
C ASN A 50 41.92 2.28 2.48
N ASN A 51 42.28 2.81 1.30
CA ASN A 51 42.72 2.16 0.05
C ASN A 51 41.82 1.23 -0.82
N LYS A 52 41.59 1.76 -2.04
CA LYS A 52 41.95 1.21 -3.37
C LYS A 52 41.01 0.23 -4.10
N THR A 53 40.55 0.78 -5.24
CA THR A 53 40.52 0.22 -6.60
C THR A 53 39.33 -0.65 -7.02
N GLU A 54 38.49 -0.04 -7.86
CA GLU A 54 37.78 -0.54 -9.03
C GLU A 54 37.58 -2.07 -9.14
N THR A 55 36.32 -2.51 -9.04
CA THR A 55 35.67 -3.38 -10.04
C THR A 55 34.16 -3.21 -9.91
N GLU A 56 33.49 -2.85 -11.00
CA GLU A 56 32.04 -2.89 -11.15
C GLU A 56 31.49 -4.28 -10.84
N ALA A 57 30.71 -4.39 -9.77
CA ALA A 57 29.70 -5.42 -9.57
C ALA A 57 28.74 -4.94 -8.47
N GLU A 58 27.75 -4.12 -8.82
CA GLU A 58 26.66 -3.78 -7.90
C GLU A 58 25.68 -4.94 -7.83
N SER A 59 26.12 -6.04 -7.22
CA SER A 59 25.23 -7.00 -6.58
C SER A 59 24.86 -6.39 -5.23
N ALA A 60 23.73 -5.66 -5.21
CA ALA A 60 23.15 -5.16 -3.98
C ALA A 60 22.82 -6.35 -3.08
N THR A 61 23.64 -6.48 -2.05
CA THR A 61 23.56 -7.49 -1.00
C THR A 61 22.21 -7.40 -0.28
N ILE A 62 21.43 -8.47 -0.34
CA ILE A 62 20.23 -8.68 0.48
C ILE A 62 20.68 -8.69 1.95
N PRO A 63 20.06 -7.91 2.86
CA PRO A 63 20.26 -8.12 4.28
C PRO A 63 19.53 -9.41 4.67
N THR A 64 20.28 -10.51 4.77
CA THR A 64 19.86 -11.69 5.53
C THR A 64 20.01 -11.38 7.01
N THR A 65 18.92 -10.90 7.61
CA THR A 65 18.64 -11.03 9.04
C THR A 65 17.44 -11.97 9.14
N GLY A 66 17.59 -13.24 9.52
CA GLY A 66 18.02 -13.60 10.86
C GLY A 66 16.88 -13.37 11.86
N GLY A 67 15.72 -14.00 11.62
CA GLY A 67 14.56 -13.92 12.50
C GLY A 67 13.46 -14.87 12.02
N THR A 68 13.19 -15.91 12.80
CA THR A 68 12.13 -16.89 12.58
C THR A 68 10.75 -16.21 12.61
N ALA A 69 10.19 -15.90 11.44
CA ALA A 69 8.77 -15.68 11.23
C ALA A 69 8.44 -16.01 9.78
N ASN A 70 7.43 -16.86 9.56
CA ASN A 70 6.98 -17.33 8.26
C ASN A 70 6.25 -16.22 7.47
N SER A 71 6.83 -15.04 7.29
CA SER A 71 6.21 -13.99 6.48
C SER A 71 6.60 -14.19 5.01
N THR A 72 5.67 -14.70 4.21
CA THR A 72 5.87 -14.78 2.76
C THR A 72 6.01 -13.38 2.17
N MET A 73 7.07 -13.17 1.39
CA MET A 73 7.27 -11.95 0.60
C MET A 73 6.51 -12.03 -0.73
N PHE A 74 6.02 -10.87 -1.16
CA PHE A 74 5.30 -10.65 -2.40
C PHE A 74 5.82 -9.38 -3.07
N PHE A 75 5.58 -9.30 -4.38
CA PHE A 75 5.88 -8.11 -5.16
C PHE A 75 4.60 -7.64 -5.85
N ALA A 76 4.28 -6.37 -5.72
CA ALA A 76 3.17 -5.73 -6.42
C ALA A 76 3.70 -4.76 -7.48
N SER A 77 2.97 -4.67 -8.59
CA SER A 77 3.10 -3.58 -9.55
C SER A 77 2.17 -2.44 -9.10
N GLN A 78 2.74 -1.33 -8.64
CA GLN A 78 2.00 -0.22 -8.01
C GLN A 78 1.86 0.97 -8.96
N ALA A 79 0.64 1.43 -9.18
CA ALA A 79 0.33 2.62 -9.98
C ALA A 79 0.24 3.89 -9.14
N GLY A 80 -0.12 3.79 -7.86
CA GLY A 80 -0.28 4.97 -7.01
C GLY A 80 -0.56 4.66 -5.54
N VAL A 81 -0.51 5.68 -4.70
CA VAL A 81 -0.90 5.62 -3.28
C VAL A 81 -1.65 6.91 -2.91
N PHE A 82 -2.76 6.75 -2.20
CA PHE A 82 -3.69 7.83 -1.89
C PHE A 82 -4.03 7.84 -0.40
N SER A 83 -4.41 9.02 0.12
CA SER A 83 -4.83 9.18 1.51
C SER A 83 -6.27 8.75 1.77
N ASN A 84 -7.07 8.56 0.72
CA ASN A 84 -8.47 8.16 0.82
C ASN A 84 -8.90 7.32 -0.40
N TYR A 85 -9.91 6.48 -0.20
CA TYR A 85 -10.45 5.59 -1.23
C TYR A 85 -11.02 6.34 -2.43
N ALA A 86 -11.70 7.48 -2.22
CA ALA A 86 -12.33 8.22 -3.30
C ALA A 86 -11.32 8.76 -4.32
N SER A 87 -10.17 9.27 -3.85
CA SER A 87 -9.07 9.69 -4.73
C SER A 87 -8.45 8.52 -5.48
N ALA A 88 -8.24 7.37 -4.83
CA ALA A 88 -7.75 6.17 -5.50
C ALA A 88 -8.72 5.67 -6.58
N SER A 89 -10.03 5.67 -6.27
CA SER A 89 -11.08 5.28 -7.20
C SER A 89 -11.20 6.23 -8.39
N ALA A 90 -11.07 7.54 -8.16
CA ALA A 90 -11.05 8.53 -9.23
C ALA A 90 -9.87 8.29 -10.18
N PHE A 91 -8.67 8.09 -9.63
CA PHE A 91 -7.47 7.78 -10.42
C PHE A 91 -7.63 6.52 -11.27
N VAL A 92 -8.16 5.42 -10.69
CA VAL A 92 -8.45 4.20 -11.47
C VAL A 92 -9.45 4.46 -12.60
N SER A 93 -10.46 5.30 -12.36
CA SER A 93 -11.49 5.62 -13.37
C SER A 93 -10.96 6.48 -14.52
N GLU A 94 -9.95 7.31 -14.26
CA GLU A 94 -9.31 8.18 -15.27
C GLU A 94 -8.36 7.41 -16.19
N HIS A 95 -7.89 6.23 -15.78
CA HIS A 95 -6.92 5.43 -16.50
C HIS A 95 -7.48 4.04 -16.88
N PRO A 96 -7.97 3.84 -18.12
CA PRO A 96 -8.52 2.55 -18.55
C PRO A 96 -7.56 1.36 -18.41
N SER A 97 -6.25 1.60 -18.49
CA SER A 97 -5.21 0.59 -18.25
C SER A 97 -5.20 0.02 -16.83
N LEU A 98 -5.90 0.67 -15.89
CA LEU A 98 -6.05 0.24 -14.50
C LEU A 98 -7.39 -0.47 -14.24
N GLN A 99 -8.19 -0.80 -15.27
CA GLN A 99 -9.51 -1.42 -15.08
C GLN A 99 -9.47 -2.74 -14.28
N GLU A 100 -8.37 -3.49 -14.36
CA GLU A 100 -8.17 -4.77 -13.66
C GLU A 100 -7.40 -4.61 -12.34
N SER A 101 -7.04 -3.37 -11.98
CA SER A 101 -6.33 -3.06 -10.74
C SER A 101 -7.21 -3.29 -9.51
N ALA A 102 -6.58 -3.30 -8.35
CA ALA A 102 -7.28 -3.30 -7.07
C ALA A 102 -6.74 -2.21 -6.15
N ILE A 103 -7.64 -1.64 -5.36
CA ILE A 103 -7.31 -0.68 -4.31
C ILE A 103 -7.16 -1.47 -3.00
N VAL A 104 -5.96 -1.48 -2.44
CA VAL A 104 -5.63 -2.18 -1.21
C VAL A 104 -5.37 -1.16 -0.09
N GLU A 105 -6.11 -1.28 1.00
CA GLU A 105 -5.88 -0.46 2.20
C GLU A 105 -4.81 -1.07 3.11
N VAL A 106 -3.77 -0.29 3.40
CA VAL A 106 -2.71 -0.62 4.34
C VAL A 106 -2.43 0.60 5.20
N GLU A 107 -2.60 0.46 6.52
CA GLU A 107 -2.33 1.53 7.51
C GLU A 107 -3.02 2.88 7.16
N GLY A 108 -4.27 2.82 6.70
CA GLY A 108 -5.07 4.01 6.35
C GLY A 108 -4.67 4.69 5.04
N LYS A 109 -3.77 4.09 4.25
CA LYS A 109 -3.43 4.51 2.90
C LYS A 109 -3.99 3.52 1.88
N PHE A 110 -4.35 4.03 0.72
CA PHE A 110 -5.01 3.29 -0.36
C PHE A 110 -4.03 3.13 -1.53
N TYR A 111 -3.51 1.93 -1.69
CA TYR A 111 -2.55 1.59 -2.72
C TYR A 111 -3.27 1.04 -3.94
N VAL A 112 -2.96 1.56 -5.13
CA VAL A 112 -3.49 1.03 -6.40
C VAL A 112 -2.44 0.09 -6.96
N TRP A 113 -2.75 -1.20 -6.94
CA TRP A 113 -1.88 -2.26 -7.47
C TRP A 113 -2.53 -2.86 -8.71
N THR A 114 -1.72 -3.18 -9.73
CA THR A 114 -2.19 -3.78 -10.98
C THR A 114 -1.99 -5.29 -10.99
N SER A 115 -1.00 -5.81 -10.27
CA SER A 115 -0.77 -7.26 -10.11
C SER A 115 0.03 -7.57 -8.84
N ILE A 116 -0.04 -8.83 -8.38
CA ILE A 116 0.82 -9.40 -7.32
C ILE A 116 1.47 -10.69 -7.81
N VAL A 117 2.77 -10.82 -7.57
CA VAL A 117 3.58 -11.99 -7.89
C VAL A 117 4.43 -12.44 -6.70
N ASN A 118 4.88 -13.70 -6.74
CA ASN A 118 5.77 -14.28 -5.73
C ASN A 118 7.25 -14.13 -6.09
N GLU A 119 7.55 -13.94 -7.39
CA GLU A 119 8.90 -13.76 -7.91
C GLU A 119 8.98 -12.42 -8.64
N GLU A 120 10.01 -11.62 -8.34
CA GLU A 120 10.14 -10.26 -8.89
C GLU A 120 10.17 -10.25 -10.44
N SER A 121 10.78 -11.27 -11.05
CA SER A 121 10.89 -11.40 -12.51
C SER A 121 9.55 -11.54 -13.24
N GLU A 122 8.47 -11.86 -12.51
CA GLU A 122 7.13 -12.00 -13.07
C GLU A 122 6.35 -10.66 -13.09
N LEU A 123 6.92 -9.58 -12.53
CA LEU A 123 6.27 -8.27 -12.54
C LEU A 123 6.15 -7.71 -13.95
N VAL A 124 4.94 -7.28 -14.29
CA VAL A 124 4.65 -6.51 -15.50
C VAL A 124 4.40 -5.06 -15.10
N PHE A 125 5.13 -4.14 -15.74
CA PHE A 125 4.98 -2.71 -15.53
C PHE A 125 4.22 -2.05 -16.68
N LEU A 126 3.24 -1.23 -16.34
CA LEU A 126 2.56 -0.34 -17.27
C LEU A 126 3.42 0.91 -17.50
N LYS A 127 3.25 1.50 -18.69
CA LYS A 127 3.90 2.77 -19.07
C LYS A 127 3.03 3.98 -18.76
N ASP A 128 1.71 3.83 -18.82
CA ASP A 128 0.75 4.90 -18.63
C ASP A 128 -0.53 4.41 -17.90
N PRO A 129 -0.75 4.80 -16.63
CA PRO A 129 0.24 5.47 -15.78
C PRO A 129 1.43 4.54 -15.49
N PRO A 130 2.64 5.07 -15.29
CA PRO A 130 3.81 4.25 -15.00
C PRO A 130 3.62 3.54 -13.66
N THR A 131 3.85 2.23 -13.65
CA THR A 131 3.84 1.43 -12.41
C THR A 131 5.25 1.11 -11.95
N PHE A 132 5.43 0.94 -10.64
CA PHE A 132 6.71 0.61 -10.03
C PHE A 132 6.59 -0.57 -9.06
N LYS A 133 7.73 -1.21 -8.79
CA LYS A 133 7.80 -2.34 -7.86
C LYS A 133 7.50 -1.90 -6.43
N LYS A 134 6.64 -2.66 -5.75
CA LYS A 134 6.43 -2.58 -4.31
C LYS A 134 6.66 -3.97 -3.69
N VAL A 135 7.63 -4.07 -2.80
CA VAL A 135 7.84 -5.28 -1.98
C VAL A 135 6.95 -5.19 -0.75
N PHE A 136 6.35 -6.31 -0.35
CA PHE A 136 5.56 -6.39 0.86
C PHE A 136 5.52 -7.83 1.40
N SER A 137 5.17 -7.98 2.67
CA SER A 137 4.86 -9.28 3.27
C SER A 137 3.49 -9.25 3.92
N VAL A 138 2.87 -10.42 4.05
CA VAL A 138 1.56 -10.56 4.68
C VAL A 138 1.64 -11.58 5.81
N SER A 139 1.17 -11.20 7.00
CA SER A 139 1.02 -12.10 8.13
C SER A 139 -0.47 -12.30 8.47
N GLY A 140 -0.85 -13.57 8.62
CA GLY A 140 -2.14 -13.99 9.14
C GLY A 140 -2.08 -14.43 10.60
N GLU A 141 -0.97 -14.21 11.33
CA GLU A 141 -0.78 -14.68 12.71
C GLU A 141 -1.83 -14.14 13.69
N SER A 142 -2.40 -12.96 13.41
CA SER A 142 -3.46 -12.36 14.20
C SER A 142 -4.86 -12.89 13.86
N CYS A 143 -4.99 -13.75 12.83
CA CYS A 143 -6.27 -14.30 12.41
C CYS A 143 -6.65 -15.52 13.24
N LYS A 144 -7.82 -15.48 13.86
CA LYS A 144 -8.37 -16.60 14.66
C LYS A 144 -8.87 -17.74 13.79
N GLU A 145 -9.33 -17.43 12.57
CA GLU A 145 -9.85 -18.41 11.63
C GLU A 145 -8.70 -19.01 10.81
N ALA A 146 -8.47 -20.30 10.97
CA ALA A 146 -7.37 -21.01 10.31
C ALA A 146 -7.46 -20.97 8.77
N THR A 147 -8.68 -20.91 8.22
CA THR A 147 -8.95 -20.85 6.78
C THR A 147 -8.42 -19.57 6.14
N ILE A 148 -8.46 -18.44 6.87
CA ILE A 148 -7.95 -17.14 6.40
C ILE A 148 -6.42 -17.14 6.36
N ALA A 149 -5.77 -17.79 7.33
CA ALA A 149 -4.32 -17.96 7.29
C ALA A 149 -3.89 -18.85 6.11
N GLU A 150 -4.70 -19.85 5.76
CA GLU A 150 -4.44 -20.73 4.61
C GLU A 150 -4.54 -19.98 3.27
N VAL A 151 -5.42 -18.98 3.14
CA VAL A 151 -5.49 -18.13 1.93
C VAL A 151 -4.12 -17.55 1.59
N ILE A 152 -3.41 -16.98 2.57
CA ILE A 152 -2.09 -16.38 2.30
C ILE A 152 -1.08 -17.41 1.84
N LYS A 153 -1.12 -18.63 2.40
CA LYS A 153 -0.26 -19.73 1.94
C LYS A 153 -0.56 -20.15 0.51
N VAL A 154 -1.83 -20.18 0.13
CA VAL A 154 -2.24 -20.49 -1.25
C VAL A 154 -1.81 -19.39 -2.21
N LEU A 155 -1.94 -18.12 -1.84
CA LEU A 155 -1.44 -17.00 -2.65
C LEU A 155 0.09 -16.99 -2.77
N ALA A 156 0.78 -17.50 -1.74
CA ALA A 156 2.22 -17.67 -1.66
C ALA A 156 2.74 -18.89 -2.45
N ASP A 157 1.88 -19.84 -2.79
CA ASP A 157 2.26 -21.09 -3.41
C ASP A 157 2.70 -20.84 -4.87
N LYS A 158 3.87 -21.38 -5.22
CA LYS A 158 4.37 -21.39 -6.59
C LYS A 158 3.53 -22.31 -7.48
N ASN A 159 2.88 -23.31 -6.88
CA ASN A 159 1.93 -24.17 -7.56
C ASN A 159 0.56 -23.48 -7.65
N THR A 160 0.26 -22.91 -8.81
CA THR A 160 -0.96 -22.13 -9.05
C THR A 160 -2.23 -22.97 -9.23
N THR A 161 -2.17 -24.29 -9.02
CA THR A 161 -3.34 -25.18 -9.17
C THR A 161 -4.53 -24.76 -8.32
N LYS A 162 -4.30 -24.31 -7.07
CA LYS A 162 -5.35 -23.81 -6.18
C LYS A 162 -5.93 -22.44 -6.60
N LEU A 163 -5.26 -21.74 -7.51
CA LEU A 163 -5.73 -20.50 -8.13
C LEU A 163 -6.45 -20.75 -9.48
N ASN A 164 -6.64 -22.02 -9.86
CA ASN A 164 -7.42 -22.39 -11.03
C ASN A 164 -8.88 -22.72 -10.63
N PHE A 165 -9.78 -21.79 -10.94
CA PHE A 165 -11.19 -21.86 -10.52
C PHE A 165 -12.15 -22.42 -11.59
N LYS A 166 -11.61 -23.06 -12.64
CA LYS A 166 -12.42 -23.66 -13.71
C LYS A 166 -13.28 -24.82 -13.22
N GLU A 167 -12.76 -25.62 -12.30
CA GLU A 167 -13.46 -26.76 -11.70
C GLU A 167 -13.93 -26.43 -10.29
N VAL A 168 -15.06 -27.01 -9.88
CA VAL A 168 -15.56 -26.86 -8.52
C VAL A 168 -14.83 -27.86 -7.63
N THR A 169 -13.82 -27.39 -6.91
CA THR A 169 -13.11 -28.18 -5.91
C THR A 169 -13.51 -27.71 -4.52
N LYS A 170 -13.91 -28.64 -3.66
CA LYS A 170 -14.23 -28.34 -2.27
C LYS A 170 -12.97 -28.59 -1.43
N ASP A 171 -12.28 -27.52 -1.06
CA ASP A 171 -11.14 -27.57 -0.13
C ASP A 171 -11.60 -27.01 1.23
N SER A 172 -11.75 -27.89 2.23
CA SER A 172 -12.17 -27.51 3.58
C SER A 172 -11.12 -26.71 4.35
N THR A 173 -9.90 -26.61 3.84
CA THR A 173 -8.84 -25.78 4.44
C THR A 173 -8.98 -24.31 4.07
N LEU A 174 -9.81 -24.00 3.06
CA LEU A 174 -10.04 -22.65 2.56
C LEU A 174 -11.41 -22.11 2.99
N PRO A 175 -11.62 -20.78 2.95
CA PRO A 175 -12.90 -20.18 3.31
C PRO A 175 -14.05 -20.69 2.43
N ALA A 176 -15.26 -20.72 2.98
CA ALA A 176 -16.43 -21.23 2.26
C ALA A 176 -16.75 -20.47 0.97
N ASP A 177 -16.32 -19.20 0.86
CA ASP A 177 -16.47 -18.35 -0.31
C ASP A 177 -15.29 -18.44 -1.31
N TRP A 178 -14.27 -19.27 -1.05
CA TRP A 178 -13.07 -19.38 -1.90
C TRP A 178 -13.39 -19.55 -3.38
N GLN A 179 -14.26 -20.51 -3.72
CA GLN A 179 -14.61 -20.79 -5.10
C GLN A 179 -15.37 -19.62 -5.76
N SER A 180 -16.29 -18.97 -5.05
CA SER A 180 -17.08 -17.88 -5.61
C SER A 180 -16.24 -16.63 -5.82
N ILE A 181 -15.36 -16.31 -4.86
CA ILE A 181 -14.41 -15.20 -4.97
C ILE A 181 -13.38 -15.46 -6.07
N GLY A 182 -12.83 -16.66 -6.14
CA GLY A 182 -11.89 -17.02 -7.21
C GLY A 182 -12.51 -16.96 -8.60
N LYS A 183 -13.76 -17.44 -8.77
CA LYS A 183 -14.50 -17.29 -10.04
C LYS A 183 -14.72 -15.83 -10.40
N ALA A 184 -15.09 -14.99 -9.43
CA ALA A 184 -15.22 -13.55 -9.65
C ALA A 184 -13.89 -12.92 -10.07
N ALA A 185 -12.78 -13.28 -9.41
CA ALA A 185 -11.44 -12.81 -9.79
C ALA A 185 -11.06 -13.24 -11.21
N THR A 186 -11.32 -14.49 -11.61
CA THR A 186 -11.07 -14.98 -12.98
C THR A 186 -11.99 -14.36 -14.04
N SER A 187 -13.11 -13.76 -13.64
CA SER A 187 -13.98 -13.01 -14.55
C SER A 187 -13.45 -11.61 -14.85
N ILE A 188 -12.58 -11.08 -13.98
CA ILE A 188 -11.88 -9.80 -14.19
C ILE A 188 -10.69 -10.01 -15.12
N SER A 189 -9.90 -11.08 -14.91
CA SER A 189 -8.71 -11.34 -15.71
C SER A 189 -8.37 -12.82 -15.79
N SER A 190 -7.74 -13.23 -16.91
CA SER A 190 -7.12 -14.55 -17.05
C SER A 190 -5.67 -14.60 -16.55
N ASP A 191 -5.06 -13.44 -16.24
CA ASP A 191 -3.71 -13.35 -15.69
C ASP A 191 -3.72 -13.75 -14.21
N LEU A 192 -2.97 -14.78 -13.86
CA LEU A 192 -2.89 -15.29 -12.48
C LEU A 192 -2.34 -14.26 -11.49
N SER A 193 -1.48 -13.34 -11.92
CA SER A 193 -0.94 -12.27 -11.07
C SER A 193 -2.03 -11.25 -10.67
N ILE A 194 -2.98 -11.01 -11.58
CA ILE A 194 -4.14 -10.16 -11.36
C ILE A 194 -5.20 -10.91 -10.54
N VAL A 195 -5.47 -12.18 -10.86
CA VAL A 195 -6.37 -13.04 -10.07
C VAL A 195 -5.89 -13.12 -8.62
N ARG A 196 -4.59 -13.35 -8.39
CA ARG A 196 -3.97 -13.35 -7.05
C ARG A 196 -4.21 -12.03 -6.33
N LEU A 197 -4.06 -10.89 -7.03
CA LEU A 197 -4.33 -9.57 -6.48
C LEU A 197 -5.79 -9.39 -6.08
N GLN A 198 -6.75 -9.76 -6.94
CA GLN A 198 -8.17 -9.59 -6.66
C GLN A 198 -8.60 -10.42 -5.45
N ILE A 199 -8.13 -11.67 -5.36
CA ILE A 199 -8.37 -12.53 -4.19
C ILE A 199 -7.75 -11.93 -2.93
N PHE A 200 -6.50 -11.49 -3.01
CA PHE A 200 -5.81 -10.85 -1.89
C PHE A 200 -6.57 -9.62 -1.39
N ALA A 201 -6.90 -8.69 -2.28
CA ALA A 201 -7.62 -7.46 -1.96
C ALA A 201 -8.97 -7.76 -1.29
N HIS A 202 -9.70 -8.75 -1.81
CA HIS A 202 -10.96 -9.20 -1.23
C HIS A 202 -10.80 -9.65 0.22
N TYR A 203 -9.93 -10.62 0.48
CA TYR A 203 -9.75 -11.16 1.83
C TYR A 203 -9.14 -10.12 2.78
N LYS A 204 -8.21 -9.29 2.31
CA LYS A 204 -7.62 -8.19 3.09
C LYS A 204 -8.67 -7.17 3.52
N SER A 205 -9.62 -6.82 2.65
CA SER A 205 -10.68 -5.84 2.96
C SER A 205 -11.66 -6.34 4.03
N LYS A 206 -11.90 -7.66 4.08
CA LYS A 206 -12.82 -8.28 5.05
C LYS A 206 -12.15 -8.66 6.36
N ASN A 207 -10.82 -8.80 6.37
CA ASN A 207 -10.08 -9.35 7.50
C ASN A 207 -8.96 -8.39 7.94
N ALA A 208 -9.27 -7.54 8.92
CA ALA A 208 -8.29 -6.65 9.54
C ALA A 208 -7.12 -7.40 10.21
N CYS A 209 -7.30 -8.68 10.53
CA CYS A 209 -6.26 -9.54 11.09
C CYS A 209 -5.12 -9.84 10.10
N LEU A 210 -5.36 -9.70 8.79
CA LEU A 210 -4.32 -9.80 7.78
C LEU A 210 -3.50 -8.52 7.78
N GLN A 211 -2.27 -8.61 8.29
CA GLN A 211 -1.35 -7.49 8.40
C GLN A 211 -0.41 -7.47 7.20
N THR A 212 -0.37 -6.35 6.49
CA THR A 212 0.57 -6.11 5.40
C THR A 212 1.71 -5.24 5.92
N LYS A 213 2.95 -5.64 5.66
CA LYS A 213 4.15 -4.89 6.01
C LYS A 213 4.95 -4.60 4.74
N PHE A 214 5.63 -3.46 4.71
CA PHE A 214 6.46 -3.01 3.60
C PHE A 214 7.93 -3.03 3.95
#